data_AF-A0A382FNZ7-F1
#
_entry.id   AF-A0A382FNZ7-F1
#
_cell.length_a   1.000
_cell.length_b   1.000
_cell.length_c   1.000
_cell.angle_alpha   90.00
_cell.angle_beta   90.00
_cell.angle_gamma   90.00
#
_symmetry.space_group_name_H-M   'P 1'
#
loop_
_entity.id
_entity.type
_entity.pdbx_description
1 polymer ?
#
loop_
_entity_poly.entity_id
_entity_poly.type
_entity_poly.pdbx_seq_one_letter_code
_entity_poly.pdbx_strand_id
1 'polypeptide(L)'
;VKIDRSISPAKLRPAIDRFLDLSARKILSIDRSWDPADGTPVFTRAGRYTTRGWTEWTQGFQYGCAILQYDMTGDETFLELGRRQTVARMAPHVSHVGVHDHGFNNLSTYGNLRRLMREGRIPHDPRELEFYDLAIMVSGAVQAARWTPTA
;
A
#
# COMPACT_ATOMS: atom_id res chain seq x y z
N VAL A 1 3.87 -39.13 10.33
CA VAL A 1 3.11 -37.87 10.50
C VAL A 1 1.62 -38.21 10.52
N LYS A 2 0.85 -37.79 11.53
CA LYS A 2 -0.61 -38.03 11.61
C LYS A 2 -1.31 -36.72 11.24
N ILE A 3 -2.09 -36.74 10.16
CA ILE A 3 -2.79 -35.55 9.66
C ILE A 3 -4.04 -35.31 10.51
N ASP A 4 -4.16 -34.12 11.09
CA ASP A 4 -5.40 -33.68 11.76
C ASP A 4 -6.43 -33.26 10.70
N ARG A 5 -7.44 -34.11 10.49
CA ARG A 5 -8.53 -33.86 9.53
C ARG A 5 -9.63 -32.96 10.09
N SER A 6 -9.54 -32.54 11.35
CA SER A 6 -10.50 -31.64 11.97
C SER A 6 -10.22 -30.18 11.64
N ILE A 7 -9.03 -29.85 11.14
CA ILE A 7 -8.66 -28.48 10.74
C ILE A 7 -9.45 -28.11 9.47
N SER A 8 -10.08 -26.94 9.49
CA SER A 8 -10.76 -26.38 8.32
C SER A 8 -10.49 -24.88 8.24
N PRO A 9 -10.53 -24.27 7.03
CA PRO A 9 -10.33 -22.83 6.87
C PRO A 9 -11.30 -21.98 7.71
N ALA A 10 -12.52 -22.47 7.93
CA ALA A 10 -13.52 -21.78 8.74
C ALA A 10 -13.05 -21.54 10.20
N LYS A 11 -12.20 -22.41 10.74
CA LYS A 11 -11.63 -22.25 12.09
C LYS A 11 -10.68 -21.04 12.20
N LEU A 12 -10.21 -20.47 11.08
CA LEU A 12 -9.37 -19.27 11.08
C LEU A 12 -10.19 -17.98 11.25
N ARG A 13 -11.52 -18.04 11.06
CA ARG A 13 -12.37 -16.83 11.03
C ARG A 13 -12.20 -15.94 12.27
N PRO A 14 -12.22 -16.46 13.52
CA PRO A 14 -12.03 -15.62 14.71
C PRO A 14 -10.66 -14.92 14.76
N ALA A 15 -9.61 -15.59 14.27
CA ALA A 15 -8.27 -15.02 14.23
C ALA A 15 -8.15 -13.94 13.15
N ILE A 16 -8.78 -14.15 11.99
CA ILE A 16 -8.85 -13.17 10.89
C ILE A 16 -9.64 -11.94 11.34
N ASP A 17 -10.81 -12.10 11.96
CA ASP A 17 -11.62 -10.98 12.42
C ASP A 17 -10.85 -10.14 13.47
N ARG A 18 -10.15 -10.80 14.39
CA ARG A 18 -9.27 -10.11 15.36
C ARG A 18 -8.12 -9.39 14.67
N PHE A 19 -7.50 -10.00 13.67
CA PHE A 19 -6.43 -9.37 12.90
C PHE A 19 -6.93 -8.10 12.21
N LEU A 20 -8.09 -8.16 11.54
CA LEU A 20 -8.68 -7.05 10.79
C LEU A 20 -9.09 -5.89 11.71
N ASP A 21 -9.61 -6.17 12.90
CA ASP A 21 -9.88 -5.15 13.92
C ASP A 21 -8.59 -4.46 14.40
N LEU A 22 -7.53 -5.23 14.67
CA LEU A 22 -6.25 -4.68 15.11
C LEU A 22 -5.59 -3.85 14.00
N SER A 23 -5.56 -4.34 12.76
CA SER A 23 -4.97 -3.60 11.62
C SER A 23 -5.71 -2.30 11.36
N ALA A 24 -7.05 -2.30 11.38
CA ALA A 24 -7.88 -1.11 11.25
C ALA A 24 -7.46 -0.03 12.26
N ARG A 25 -7.38 -0.40 13.55
CA ARG A 25 -6.99 0.52 14.63
C ARG A 25 -5.58 1.09 14.42
N LYS A 26 -4.65 0.27 13.92
CA LYS A 26 -3.25 0.68 13.70
C LYS A 26 -3.10 1.60 12.50
N ILE A 27 -3.76 1.29 11.38
CA ILE A 27 -3.76 2.15 10.18
C ILE A 27 -4.26 3.54 10.54
N LEU A 28 -5.43 3.62 11.19
CA LEU A 28 -6.01 4.90 11.61
C LEU A 28 -5.16 5.62 12.67
N SER A 29 -4.51 4.87 13.57
CA SER A 29 -3.61 5.47 14.55
C SER A 29 -2.41 6.11 13.88
N ILE A 30 -1.76 5.43 12.93
CA ILE A 30 -0.58 5.94 12.22
C ILE A 30 -0.98 7.17 11.40
N ASP A 31 -2.07 7.10 10.63
CA ASP A 31 -2.51 8.24 9.81
C ASP A 31 -2.79 9.51 10.65
N ARG A 32 -3.36 9.34 11.85
CA ARG A 32 -3.62 10.47 12.75
C ARG A 32 -2.38 11.02 13.43
N SER A 33 -1.43 10.18 13.81
CA SER A 33 -0.32 10.58 14.70
C SER A 33 0.99 10.85 13.99
N TRP A 34 1.14 10.41 12.73
CA TRP A 34 2.39 10.51 12.01
C TRP A 34 2.52 11.86 11.32
N ASP A 35 3.59 12.60 11.61
CA ASP A 35 3.92 13.84 10.89
C ASP A 35 4.65 13.48 9.58
N PRO A 36 4.09 13.81 8.40
CA PRO A 36 4.78 13.59 7.13
C PRO A 36 6.14 14.30 7.02
N ALA A 37 6.39 15.36 7.81
CA ALA A 37 7.67 16.05 7.85
C ALA A 37 8.79 15.19 8.48
N ASP A 38 8.45 14.18 9.28
CA ASP A 38 9.42 13.26 9.87
C ASP A 38 9.97 12.24 8.84
N GLY A 39 9.36 12.19 7.64
CA GLY A 39 9.64 11.23 6.59
C GLY A 39 8.68 10.04 6.64
N THR A 40 9.05 8.92 6.02
CA THR A 40 8.20 7.73 5.96
C THR A 40 8.39 6.81 7.18
N PRO A 41 7.31 6.30 7.81
CA PRO A 41 7.43 5.35 8.92
C PRO A 41 7.93 3.99 8.43
N VAL A 42 9.10 3.56 8.90
CA VAL A 42 9.76 2.33 8.39
C VAL A 42 9.61 1.15 9.34
N PHE A 43 9.97 1.34 10.60
CA PHE A 43 9.99 0.30 11.62
C PHE A 43 9.69 0.92 12.99
N THR A 44 9.52 0.08 14.02
CA THR A 44 9.26 0.58 15.37
C THR A 44 10.50 0.48 16.26
N ARG A 45 10.71 1.51 17.08
CA ARG A 45 11.67 1.51 18.20
C ARG A 45 10.90 1.80 19.48
N ALA A 46 10.97 0.90 20.46
CA ALA A 46 10.18 0.99 21.69
C ALA A 46 8.67 1.20 21.44
N GLY A 47 8.12 0.49 20.44
CA GLY A 47 6.69 0.53 20.09
C GLY A 47 6.22 1.76 19.32
N ARG A 48 7.12 2.69 18.95
CA ARG A 48 6.80 3.85 18.12
C ARG A 48 7.45 3.74 16.76
N TYR A 49 6.72 4.07 15.69
CA TYR A 49 7.33 4.16 14.36
C TYR A 49 8.44 5.22 14.35
N THR A 50 9.46 4.96 13.57
CA THR A 50 10.59 5.86 13.35
C THR A 50 10.97 5.84 11.88
N THR A 51 11.63 6.90 11.44
CA THR A 51 12.22 6.98 10.11
C THR A 51 13.68 6.59 10.13
N ARG A 52 14.22 6.43 8.93
CA ARG A 52 15.65 6.32 8.67
C ARG A 52 15.93 7.20 7.44
N GLY A 53 17.09 7.85 7.37
CA GLY A 53 17.41 8.66 6.18
C GLY A 53 17.38 7.78 4.92
N TRP A 54 16.92 8.33 3.79
CA TRP A 54 16.82 7.65 2.48
C TRP A 54 15.83 6.47 2.40
N THR A 55 14.83 6.39 3.29
CA THR A 55 13.85 5.29 3.31
C THR A 55 12.45 5.69 2.88
N GLU A 56 12.33 6.47 1.81
CA GLU A 56 11.04 6.80 1.21
C GLU A 56 10.35 5.58 0.58
N TRP A 57 11.10 4.51 0.33
CA TRP A 57 10.63 3.25 -0.28
C TRP A 57 9.47 2.54 0.43
N THR A 58 9.21 2.90 1.70
CA THR A 58 8.13 2.29 2.48
C THR A 58 6.80 3.03 2.41
N GLN A 59 6.74 4.19 1.73
CA GLN A 59 5.57 5.09 1.84
C GLN A 59 4.35 4.49 1.16
N GLY A 60 4.57 3.74 0.08
CA GLY A 60 3.51 2.97 -0.56
C GLY A 60 2.86 1.97 0.39
N PHE A 61 3.61 1.34 1.30
CA PHE A 61 3.01 0.40 2.27
C PHE A 61 2.15 1.12 3.31
N GLN A 62 2.51 2.34 3.71
CA GLN A 62 1.74 3.15 4.64
C GLN A 62 0.30 3.36 4.15
N TYR A 63 0.12 3.70 2.87
CA TYR A 63 -1.21 3.95 2.31
C TYR A 63 -1.82 2.71 1.64
N GLY A 64 -0.98 1.84 1.08
CA GLY A 64 -1.37 0.58 0.46
C GLY A 64 -2.04 -0.38 1.43
N CYS A 65 -1.61 -0.39 2.71
CA CYS A 65 -2.27 -1.21 3.72
C CYS A 65 -3.72 -0.77 4.00
N ALA A 66 -4.06 0.53 3.87
CA ALA A 66 -5.44 0.98 3.95
C ALA A 66 -6.27 0.46 2.77
N ILE A 67 -5.72 0.49 1.55
CA ILE A 67 -6.41 -0.06 0.37
C ILE A 67 -6.68 -1.56 0.53
N LEU A 68 -5.72 -2.32 1.08
CA LEU A 68 -5.91 -3.74 1.40
C LEU A 68 -6.92 -3.96 2.53
N GLN A 69 -6.91 -3.10 3.56
CA GLN A 69 -7.91 -3.15 4.64
C GLN A 69 -9.33 -3.02 4.08
N TYR A 70 -9.54 -2.08 3.16
CA TYR A 70 -10.82 -1.98 2.43
C TYR A 70 -11.12 -3.26 1.67
N ASP A 71 -10.18 -3.79 0.89
CA ASP A 71 -10.46 -4.99 0.08
C ASP A 71 -10.92 -6.18 0.93
N MET A 72 -10.34 -6.33 2.13
CA MET A 72 -10.70 -7.39 3.07
C MET A 72 -12.00 -7.16 3.85
N THR A 73 -12.44 -5.91 4.02
CA THR A 73 -13.53 -5.57 4.96
C THR A 73 -14.74 -4.88 4.32
N GLY A 74 -14.55 -4.22 3.18
CA GLY A 74 -15.56 -3.34 2.56
C GLY A 74 -15.74 -2.00 3.26
N ASP A 75 -14.96 -1.66 4.30
CA ASP A 75 -15.09 -0.38 5.01
C ASP A 75 -14.50 0.78 4.21
N GLU A 76 -15.38 1.60 3.64
CA GLU A 76 -15.06 2.72 2.74
C GLU A 76 -14.13 3.77 3.36
N THR A 77 -14.06 3.85 4.70
CA THR A 77 -13.12 4.74 5.39
C THR A 77 -11.68 4.48 4.93
N PHE A 78 -11.33 3.20 4.75
CA PHE A 78 -9.98 2.82 4.34
C PHE A 78 -9.74 2.99 2.83
N LEU A 79 -10.78 2.87 2.01
CA LEU A 79 -10.71 3.16 0.58
C LEU A 79 -10.43 4.65 0.37
N GLU A 80 -11.20 5.52 1.02
CA GLU A 80 -11.04 6.96 0.93
C GLU A 80 -9.67 7.38 1.44
N LEU A 81 -9.25 6.84 2.60
CA LEU A 81 -7.92 7.11 3.14
C LEU A 81 -6.82 6.73 2.16
N GLY A 82 -6.85 5.49 1.66
CA GLY A 82 -5.85 4.97 0.72
C GLY A 82 -5.80 5.76 -0.58
N ARG A 83 -6.97 6.08 -1.15
CA ARG A 83 -7.09 6.87 -2.38
C ARG A 83 -6.56 8.29 -2.21
N ARG A 84 -7.06 9.02 -1.20
CA ARG A 84 -6.66 10.40 -0.92
C ARG A 84 -5.16 10.52 -0.69
N GLN A 85 -4.58 9.66 0.14
CA GLN A 85 -3.14 9.70 0.42
C GLN A 85 -2.30 9.27 -0.78
N THR A 86 -2.77 8.32 -1.59
CA THR A 86 -2.10 7.95 -2.85
C THR A 86 -1.98 9.15 -3.77
N VAL A 87 -3.08 9.86 -4.03
CA VAL A 87 -3.08 11.05 -4.89
C VAL A 87 -2.21 12.17 -4.30
N ALA A 88 -2.34 12.43 -3.00
CA ALA A 88 -1.68 13.57 -2.35
C ALA A 88 -0.17 13.38 -2.17
N ARG A 89 0.33 12.15 -2.05
CA ARG A 89 1.68 11.89 -1.54
C ARG A 89 2.56 11.04 -2.45
N MET A 90 2.00 10.29 -3.41
CA MET A 90 2.78 9.30 -4.14
C MET A 90 3.39 9.81 -5.45
N ALA A 91 2.97 10.97 -5.95
CA ALA A 91 3.49 11.56 -7.18
C ALA A 91 5.04 11.69 -7.22
N PRO A 92 5.75 12.07 -6.13
CA PRO A 92 7.22 12.12 -6.13
C PRO A 92 7.90 10.77 -6.42
N HIS A 93 7.23 9.64 -6.11
CA HIS A 93 7.78 8.29 -6.33
C HIS A 93 7.57 7.77 -7.75
N VAL A 94 6.75 8.44 -8.56
CA VAL A 94 6.45 8.02 -9.93
C VAL A 94 7.64 8.27 -10.86
N SER A 95 8.35 9.38 -10.68
CA SER A 95 9.42 9.82 -11.58
C SER A 95 10.82 9.77 -10.97
N HIS A 96 10.98 9.18 -9.79
CA HIS A 96 12.25 9.22 -9.05
C HIS A 96 13.36 8.38 -9.72
N VAL A 97 14.37 9.00 -10.33
CA VAL A 97 15.43 8.28 -11.06
C VAL A 97 16.56 7.72 -10.17
N GLY A 98 16.68 8.17 -8.92
CA GLY A 98 17.79 7.79 -8.04
C GLY A 98 17.64 6.42 -7.35
N VAL A 99 16.49 5.74 -7.46
CA VAL A 99 16.17 4.57 -6.63
C VAL A 99 15.40 3.48 -7.39
N HIS A 100 15.39 2.24 -6.88
CA HIS A 100 14.83 1.06 -7.56
C HIS A 100 13.50 0.54 -6.98
N ASP A 101 13.02 1.15 -5.91
CA ASP A 101 11.84 0.76 -5.11
C ASP A 101 10.51 1.27 -5.66
N HIS A 102 10.47 1.64 -6.94
CA HIS A 102 9.25 2.09 -7.62
C HIS A 102 8.07 1.14 -7.46
N GLY A 103 8.32 -0.18 -7.53
CA GLY A 103 7.28 -1.17 -7.31
C GLY A 103 6.69 -1.11 -5.91
N PHE A 104 7.53 -0.91 -4.87
CA PHE A 104 7.06 -0.81 -3.49
C PHE A 104 6.16 0.39 -3.28
N ASN A 105 6.48 1.53 -3.87
CA ASN A 105 5.68 2.73 -3.74
C ASN A 105 4.45 2.72 -4.65
N ASN A 106 4.63 2.51 -5.95
CA ASN A 106 3.59 2.77 -6.94
C ASN A 106 2.64 1.57 -7.14
N LEU A 107 3.12 0.32 -7.05
CA LEU A 107 2.22 -0.84 -7.22
C LEU A 107 1.39 -1.11 -5.97
N SER A 108 1.93 -0.86 -4.77
CA SER A 108 1.17 -1.01 -3.53
C SER A 108 0.08 0.06 -3.34
N THR A 109 0.12 1.15 -4.13
CA THR A 109 -0.84 2.25 -4.09
C THR A 109 -1.65 2.33 -5.38
N TYR A 110 -1.16 3.03 -6.41
CA TYR A 110 -1.81 3.14 -7.72
C TYR A 110 -2.16 1.77 -8.30
N GLY A 111 -1.25 0.79 -8.20
CA GLY A 111 -1.50 -0.58 -8.66
C GLY A 111 -2.66 -1.27 -7.95
N ASN A 112 -2.79 -1.11 -6.63
CA ASN A 112 -3.90 -1.67 -5.87
C ASN A 112 -5.24 -0.99 -6.21
N LEU A 113 -5.29 0.35 -6.29
CA LEU A 113 -6.50 1.07 -6.68
C LEU A 113 -6.96 0.67 -8.09
N ARG A 114 -6.01 0.61 -9.03
CA ARG A 114 -6.24 0.12 -10.39
C ARG A 114 -6.80 -1.30 -10.40
N ARG A 115 -6.18 -2.22 -9.66
CA ARG A 115 -6.66 -3.62 -9.56
C ARG A 115 -8.10 -3.67 -9.07
N LEU A 116 -8.40 -3.00 -7.95
CA LEU A 116 -9.74 -2.98 -7.38
C LEU A 116 -10.78 -2.46 -8.37
N MET A 117 -10.45 -1.41 -9.13
CA MET A 117 -11.37 -0.85 -10.13
C MET A 117 -11.60 -1.83 -11.29
N ARG A 118 -10.55 -2.48 -11.78
CA ARG A 118 -10.66 -3.47 -12.88
C ARG A 118 -11.37 -4.75 -12.47
N GLU A 119 -11.32 -5.12 -11.19
CA GLU A 119 -12.04 -6.27 -10.62
C GLU A 119 -13.48 -5.92 -10.24
N GLY A 120 -13.92 -4.66 -10.41
CA GLY A 120 -15.27 -4.22 -10.01
C GLY A 120 -15.47 -4.17 -8.48
N ARG A 121 -14.38 -4.16 -7.71
CA ARG A 121 -14.40 -4.03 -6.23
C ARG A 121 -14.70 -2.61 -5.79
N ILE A 122 -14.38 -1.61 -6.61
CA ILE A 122 -14.75 -0.20 -6.42
C ILE A 122 -15.46 0.33 -7.69
N PRO A 123 -16.28 1.38 -7.59
CA PRO A 123 -16.92 1.99 -8.75
C PRO A 123 -15.90 2.38 -9.83
N HIS A 124 -16.24 2.12 -11.08
CA HIS A 124 -15.39 2.46 -12.20
C HIS A 124 -15.44 3.97 -12.48
N ASP A 125 -14.29 4.63 -12.40
CA ASP A 125 -14.08 6.01 -12.84
C ASP A 125 -12.99 6.02 -13.93
N PRO A 126 -13.33 6.34 -15.19
CA PRO A 126 -12.35 6.35 -16.28
C PRO A 126 -11.15 7.27 -16.04
N ARG A 127 -11.36 8.44 -15.41
CA ARG A 127 -10.28 9.40 -15.18
C ARG A 127 -9.33 8.93 -14.10
N GLU A 128 -9.87 8.38 -13.01
CA GLU A 128 -9.04 7.77 -11.97
C GLU A 128 -8.23 6.59 -12.55
N LEU A 129 -8.88 5.74 -13.35
CA LEU A 129 -8.21 4.59 -13.96
C LEU A 129 -7.05 5.02 -14.87
N GLU A 130 -7.30 5.97 -15.78
CA GLU A 130 -6.29 6.54 -16.67
C GLU A 130 -5.13 7.18 -15.89
N PHE A 131 -5.45 7.86 -14.77
CA PHE A 131 -4.44 8.43 -13.89
C PHE A 131 -3.56 7.36 -13.23
N TYR A 132 -4.17 6.30 -12.70
CA TYR A 132 -3.42 5.18 -12.10
C TYR A 132 -2.60 4.42 -13.14
N ASP A 133 -3.15 4.19 -14.33
CA ASP A 133 -2.45 3.61 -15.47
C ASP A 133 -1.22 4.45 -15.85
N LEU A 134 -1.38 5.77 -15.99
CA LEU A 134 -0.29 6.67 -16.33
C LEU A 134 0.81 6.65 -15.27
N ALA A 135 0.46 6.73 -13.98
CA ALA A 135 1.43 6.66 -12.89
C ALA A 135 2.26 5.37 -12.93
N ILE A 136 1.62 4.23 -13.18
CA ILE A 136 2.30 2.92 -13.28
C ILE A 136 3.18 2.85 -14.53
N MET A 137 2.68 3.33 -15.68
CA MET A 137 3.44 3.35 -16.93
C MET A 137 4.70 4.21 -16.82
N VAL A 138 4.58 5.42 -16.26
CA VAL A 138 5.74 6.31 -16.06
C VAL A 138 6.73 5.69 -15.09
N SER A 139 6.26 5.14 -13.97
CA SER A 139 7.11 4.46 -13.00
C SER A 139 7.89 3.28 -13.62
N GLY A 140 7.21 2.47 -14.44
CA GLY A 140 7.83 1.38 -15.19
C GLY A 140 8.87 1.88 -16.21
N ALA A 141 8.55 2.94 -16.96
CA ALA A 141 9.46 3.54 -17.93
C ALA A 141 10.71 4.11 -17.26
N VAL A 142 10.57 4.79 -16.11
CA VAL A 142 11.68 5.33 -15.34
C VAL A 142 12.57 4.21 -14.80
N GLN A 143 12.00 3.11 -14.29
CA GLN A 143 12.81 1.96 -13.89
C GLN A 143 13.55 1.33 -15.08
N ALA A 144 12.88 1.15 -16.22
CA ALA A 144 13.50 0.59 -17.41
C ALA A 144 14.65 1.47 -17.93
N ALA A 145 14.50 2.79 -17.88
CA ALA A 145 15.53 3.75 -18.29
C ALA A 145 16.80 3.70 -17.42
N ARG A 146 16.72 3.16 -16.20
CA ARG A 146 17.86 2.97 -15.29
C ARG A 146 18.63 1.68 -15.57
N TRP A 147 18.29 0.94 -16.62
CA TRP A 147 18.99 -0.27 -17.01
C TRP A 147 20.50 0.00 -17.18
N THR A 148 21.31 -0.88 -16.58
CA THR A 148 22.76 -0.89 -16.72
C THR A 148 23.23 -2.32 -16.96
N PRO A 149 24.27 -2.55 -17.79
CA PRO A 149 24.92 -3.86 -17.86
C PRO A 149 25.38 -4.28 -16.47
N THR A 150 25.01 -5.48 -16.04
CA THR A 150 25.68 -6.16 -14.94
C THR A 150 26.92 -6.83 -15.52
N ALA A 151 28.07 -6.58 -14.92
CA ALA A 151 29.39 -6.99 -15.41
C ALA A 151 29.47 -8.45 -15.88
#